data_AF-A0A533YK87-F1
#
_entry.id   AF-A0A533YK87-F1
#
_cell.length_a   1.000
_cell.length_b   1.000
_cell.length_c   1.000
_cell.angle_alpha   90.00
_cell.angle_beta   90.00
_cell.angle_gamma   90.00
#
_symmetry.space_group_name_H-M   'P 1'
#
loop_
_entity.id
_entity.type
_entity.pdbx_description
1 polymer ?
#
loop_
_entity_poly.entity_id
_entity_poly.type
_entity_poly.pdbx_seq_one_letter_code
_entity_poly.pdbx_strand_id
1 'polypeptide(L)'
;MATYTAGGPNRGIYLEPDNAQLGAGATTNRSKALPSHVFVTAKYLGRCVETGLFGVTVQQVNYLATVSPGDSVFLLETGTGRIAGPFSIDGPLFFSQTPVWENPDKFTYRLRLAGPEVWQADVSALWNVLLRRRVSEFFSFTTFQRSSVGLIGDEGNALAEALKRTAAVAFTPGATPVDQRPVDLLQKDTAFFTSEARLEASLLLARDEFLAFLRDEGHLSRGTSPTVLNQVTLPGLNYNVDVLLLSDNSALVIELKKDAVDEQANSQLKRYGRYWEACGLAVTLVAIGNAVACTDPSIAVYSYGIDRSRGAVRLEGNGKKWYLPARTGG
;
A
#
# COMPACT_ATOMS: atom_id res chain seq x y z
N MET A 1 -1.04 -29.05 -49.66
CA MET A 1 0.29 -29.43 -49.15
C MET A 1 1.14 -28.18 -49.09
N ALA A 2 1.33 -27.64 -47.89
CA ALA A 2 2.35 -26.63 -47.61
C ALA A 2 2.78 -26.85 -46.15
N THR A 3 4.08 -27.00 -45.98
CA THR A 3 4.83 -27.52 -44.84
C THR A 3 4.91 -26.50 -43.70
N TYR A 4 4.65 -26.96 -42.48
CA TYR A 4 5.04 -26.28 -41.24
C TYR A 4 6.51 -26.57 -40.95
N THR A 5 7.35 -25.55 -40.95
CA THR A 5 8.70 -25.61 -40.38
C THR A 5 8.65 -25.02 -38.97
N ALA A 6 8.86 -25.88 -37.97
CA ALA A 6 9.09 -25.47 -36.59
C ALA A 6 10.49 -24.87 -36.46
N GLY A 7 10.61 -23.72 -35.77
CA GLY A 7 11.88 -23.07 -35.49
C GLY A 7 11.83 -22.14 -34.29
N GLY A 8 12.33 -22.63 -33.14
CA GLY A 8 13.09 -21.84 -32.16
C GLY A 8 12.34 -21.16 -30.99
N PRO A 9 12.78 -21.34 -29.73
CA PRO A 9 12.23 -20.68 -28.55
C PRO A 9 12.86 -19.29 -28.35
N ASN A 10 12.22 -18.45 -27.53
CA ASN A 10 12.66 -17.11 -27.09
C ASN A 10 12.58 -15.96 -28.09
N ARG A 11 11.39 -15.36 -28.18
CA ARG A 11 11.25 -13.89 -28.10
C ARG A 11 10.05 -13.58 -27.23
N GLY A 12 10.31 -13.19 -25.97
CA GLY A 12 9.31 -12.55 -25.14
C GLY A 12 8.78 -11.34 -25.91
N ILE A 13 7.46 -11.29 -26.08
CA ILE A 13 6.77 -10.11 -26.62
C ILE A 13 6.96 -9.02 -25.56
N TYR A 14 7.97 -8.18 -25.76
CA TYR A 14 8.06 -6.90 -25.09
C TYR A 14 6.89 -6.07 -25.63
N LEU A 15 5.85 -5.94 -24.81
CA LEU A 15 4.93 -4.82 -24.97
C LEU A 15 5.74 -3.59 -24.57
N GLU A 16 6.12 -2.77 -25.54
CA GLU A 16 6.55 -1.40 -25.28
C GLU A 16 5.47 -0.75 -24.39
N PRO A 17 5.86 0.00 -23.35
CA PRO A 17 4.89 0.78 -22.61
C PRO A 17 4.32 1.80 -23.59
N ASP A 18 3.06 1.62 -23.98
CA ASP A 18 2.30 2.66 -24.66
C ASP A 18 2.49 3.95 -23.86
N ASN A 19 2.97 4.97 -24.58
CA ASN A 19 3.12 6.33 -24.09
C ASN A 19 1.79 6.83 -23.53
N ALA A 20 1.52 6.51 -22.26
CA ALA A 20 0.57 7.24 -21.45
C ALA A 20 1.22 8.60 -21.20
N GLN A 21 1.04 9.50 -22.17
CA GLN A 21 1.24 10.93 -21.99
C GLN A 21 0.56 11.33 -20.68
N LEU A 22 1.37 11.55 -19.64
CA LEU A 22 0.99 12.40 -18.52
C LEU A 22 0.86 13.81 -19.10
N GLY A 23 -0.32 14.06 -19.67
CA GLY A 23 -0.63 15.28 -20.40
C GLY A 23 -0.54 16.49 -19.48
N ALA A 24 0.45 17.33 -19.75
CA ALA A 24 0.51 18.69 -19.29
C ALA A 24 -0.76 19.45 -19.75
N GLY A 25 -1.38 20.19 -18.83
CA GLY A 25 -2.33 21.25 -19.16
C GLY A 25 -3.75 20.79 -19.54
N ALA A 26 -4.54 20.40 -18.55
CA ALA A 26 -6.00 20.54 -18.61
C ALA A 26 -6.55 20.82 -17.21
N THR A 27 -6.63 22.10 -16.83
CA THR A 27 -7.47 22.58 -15.73
C THR A 27 -8.93 22.30 -16.08
N THR A 28 -9.37 21.07 -15.77
CA THR A 28 -10.78 20.72 -15.65
C THR A 28 -11.01 20.45 -14.17
N ASN A 29 -12.11 21.00 -13.63
CA ASN A 29 -12.61 20.68 -12.29
C ASN A 29 -12.90 19.18 -12.19
N ARG A 30 -11.87 18.34 -12.07
CA ARG A 30 -12.01 16.95 -11.67
C ARG A 30 -12.18 16.98 -10.16
N SER A 31 -13.35 16.58 -9.69
CA SER A 31 -13.48 16.10 -8.31
C SER A 31 -12.31 15.14 -8.06
N LYS A 32 -11.42 15.49 -7.14
CA LYS A 32 -10.26 14.67 -6.81
C LYS A 32 -10.78 13.27 -6.47
N ALA A 33 -10.50 12.28 -7.33
CA ALA A 33 -10.98 10.92 -7.11
C ALA A 33 -10.49 10.44 -5.74
N LEU A 34 -11.37 9.83 -4.96
CA LEU A 34 -11.01 9.31 -3.64
C LEU A 34 -9.99 8.18 -3.80
N PRO A 35 -8.98 8.08 -2.91
CA PRO A 35 -8.07 6.95 -2.90
C PRO A 35 -8.86 5.64 -2.85
N SER A 36 -8.42 4.68 -3.65
CA SER A 36 -9.11 3.40 -3.80
C SER A 36 -8.13 2.25 -3.55
N HIS A 37 -8.58 1.19 -2.89
CA HIS A 37 -7.73 0.07 -2.49
C HIS A 37 -8.38 -1.27 -2.78
N VAL A 38 -7.60 -2.28 -3.15
CA VAL A 38 -8.05 -3.67 -3.20
C VAL A 38 -7.39 -4.44 -2.07
N PHE A 39 -8.18 -4.95 -1.13
CA PHE A 39 -7.72 -5.85 -0.09
C PHE A 39 -7.94 -7.30 -0.44
N VAL A 40 -6.97 -8.15 -0.07
CA VAL A 40 -7.03 -9.58 -0.33
C VAL A 40 -7.44 -10.32 0.92
N THR A 41 -8.37 -11.26 0.75
CA THR A 41 -8.74 -12.23 1.77
C THR A 41 -8.60 -13.65 1.20
N ALA A 42 -8.18 -14.60 2.03
CA ALA A 42 -8.01 -15.97 1.57
C ALA A 42 -9.37 -16.68 1.34
N LYS A 43 -10.29 -16.52 2.29
CA LYS A 43 -11.59 -17.23 2.31
C LYS A 43 -12.69 -16.50 3.11
N TYR A 44 -12.45 -15.26 3.53
CA TYR A 44 -13.33 -14.55 4.46
C TYR A 44 -14.19 -13.48 3.82
N LEU A 45 -14.33 -13.47 2.49
CA LEU A 45 -15.07 -12.42 1.79
C LEU A 45 -16.50 -12.28 2.34
N GLY A 46 -17.22 -13.41 2.44
CA GLY A 46 -18.58 -13.42 2.99
C GLY A 46 -18.64 -12.90 4.43
N ARG A 47 -17.68 -13.28 5.29
CA ARG A 47 -17.62 -12.77 6.67
C ARG A 47 -17.33 -11.27 6.73
N CYS A 48 -16.45 -10.76 5.88
CA CYS A 48 -16.16 -9.32 5.81
C CYS A 48 -17.42 -8.53 5.41
N VAL A 49 -18.17 -9.04 4.42
CA VAL A 49 -19.45 -8.48 3.98
C VAL A 49 -20.48 -8.50 5.11
N GLU A 50 -20.71 -9.67 5.73
CA GLU A 50 -21.69 -9.87 6.80
C GLU A 50 -21.43 -8.99 8.03
N THR A 51 -20.16 -8.70 8.31
CA THR A 51 -19.78 -7.98 9.53
C THR A 51 -19.50 -6.50 9.30
N GLY A 52 -19.26 -6.08 8.05
CA GLY A 52 -18.78 -4.74 7.72
C GLY A 52 -17.37 -4.49 8.23
N LEU A 53 -16.54 -5.53 8.32
CA LEU A 53 -15.18 -5.45 8.85
C LEU A 53 -14.19 -6.04 7.88
N PHE A 54 -13.01 -5.44 7.79
CA PHE A 54 -11.82 -6.05 7.23
C PHE A 54 -10.72 -6.02 8.27
N GLY A 55 -9.94 -7.09 8.40
CA GLY A 55 -8.93 -7.20 9.43
C GLY A 55 -7.65 -7.86 8.93
N VAL A 56 -6.53 -7.42 9.49
CA VAL A 56 -5.20 -7.98 9.22
C VAL A 56 -4.48 -8.36 10.50
N THR A 57 -3.49 -9.22 10.36
CA THR A 57 -2.57 -9.52 11.47
C THR A 57 -1.59 -8.38 11.69
N VAL A 58 -0.88 -8.39 12.80
CA VAL A 58 0.14 -7.37 13.09
C VAL A 58 1.28 -7.37 12.07
N GLN A 59 1.55 -8.49 11.40
CA GLN A 59 2.57 -8.60 10.35
C GLN A 59 2.15 -7.89 9.06
N GLN A 60 0.88 -7.47 8.96
CA GLN A 60 0.27 -6.89 7.77
C GLN A 60 -0.39 -5.53 8.06
N VAL A 61 -0.17 -4.96 9.25
CA VAL A 61 -0.81 -3.70 9.65
C VAL A 61 -0.38 -2.51 8.77
N ASN A 62 0.83 -2.55 8.24
CA ASN A 62 1.34 -1.57 7.26
C ASN A 62 0.43 -1.43 6.04
N TYR A 63 -0.16 -2.52 5.55
CA TYR A 63 -1.07 -2.48 4.40
C TYR A 63 -2.33 -1.63 4.62
N LEU A 64 -2.69 -1.35 5.88
CA LEU A 64 -3.84 -0.52 6.25
C LEU A 64 -3.45 0.88 6.73
N ALA A 65 -2.16 1.17 6.90
CA ALA A 65 -1.69 2.40 7.55
C ALA A 65 -1.87 3.66 6.70
N THR A 66 -2.05 3.52 5.38
CA THR A 66 -2.36 4.64 4.46
C THR A 66 -3.85 4.85 4.22
N VAL A 67 -4.70 3.98 4.77
CA VAL A 67 -6.14 3.97 4.50
C VAL A 67 -6.83 4.98 5.40
N SER A 68 -7.64 5.85 4.80
CA SER A 68 -8.34 6.94 5.50
C SER A 68 -9.86 6.79 5.42
N PRO A 69 -10.62 7.37 6.37
CA PRO A 69 -12.07 7.50 6.24
C PRO A 69 -12.47 8.14 4.90
N GLY A 70 -13.47 7.56 4.25
CA GLY A 70 -13.94 7.97 2.93
C GLY A 70 -13.23 7.28 1.75
N ASP A 71 -12.09 6.62 1.96
CA ASP A 71 -11.44 5.83 0.90
C ASP A 71 -12.39 4.74 0.38
N SER A 72 -12.26 4.42 -0.91
CA SER A 72 -13.00 3.33 -1.54
C SER A 72 -12.21 2.03 -1.45
N VAL A 73 -12.90 0.91 -1.17
CA VAL A 73 -12.26 -0.39 -0.97
C VAL A 73 -12.97 -1.46 -1.77
N PHE A 74 -12.19 -2.39 -2.30
CA PHE A 74 -12.64 -3.62 -2.91
C PHE A 74 -12.02 -4.79 -2.18
N LEU A 75 -12.74 -5.89 -2.04
CA LEU A 75 -12.26 -7.10 -1.39
C LEU A 75 -12.15 -8.22 -2.42
N LEU A 76 -10.95 -8.77 -2.65
CA LEU A 76 -10.70 -9.91 -3.52
C LEU A 76 -10.45 -11.18 -2.69
N GLU A 77 -11.18 -12.24 -2.99
CA GLU A 77 -10.95 -13.59 -2.47
C GLU A 77 -10.09 -14.40 -3.44
N THR A 78 -8.86 -14.74 -3.04
CA THR A 78 -7.92 -15.45 -3.91
C THR A 78 -8.30 -16.90 -4.17
N GLY A 79 -8.97 -17.57 -3.22
CA GLY A 79 -9.38 -18.97 -3.36
C GLY A 79 -10.45 -19.20 -4.42
N THR A 80 -11.31 -18.21 -4.68
CA THR A 80 -12.43 -18.34 -5.61
C THR A 80 -12.41 -17.32 -6.74
N GLY A 81 -11.53 -16.31 -6.70
CA GLY A 81 -11.55 -15.18 -7.64
C GLY A 81 -12.76 -14.26 -7.47
N ARG A 82 -13.47 -14.32 -6.34
CA ARG A 82 -14.62 -13.44 -6.10
C ARG A 82 -14.14 -12.07 -5.65
N ILE A 83 -14.79 -11.02 -6.13
CA ILE A 83 -14.51 -9.65 -5.72
C ILE A 83 -15.80 -8.93 -5.34
N ALA A 84 -15.73 -8.15 -4.26
CA ALA A 84 -16.83 -7.30 -3.80
C ALA A 84 -16.38 -5.84 -3.67
N GLY A 85 -17.27 -4.90 -3.97
CA GLY A 85 -17.04 -3.47 -3.77
C GLY A 85 -17.95 -2.60 -4.65
N PRO A 86 -17.79 -1.27 -4.58
CA PRO A 86 -16.94 -0.55 -3.65
C PRO A 86 -17.58 -0.49 -2.25
N PHE A 87 -16.76 -0.65 -1.22
CA PHE A 87 -17.05 -0.24 0.14
C PHE A 87 -16.47 1.15 0.38
N SER A 88 -17.03 1.93 1.29
CA SER A 88 -16.42 3.14 1.84
C SER A 88 -15.87 2.85 3.24
N ILE A 89 -14.72 3.42 3.57
CA ILE A 89 -14.15 3.34 4.93
C ILE A 89 -14.89 4.29 5.86
N ASP A 90 -15.52 3.73 6.90
CA ASP A 90 -16.40 4.45 7.84
C ASP A 90 -15.65 5.06 9.05
N GLY A 91 -14.36 4.75 9.20
CA GLY A 91 -13.57 5.25 10.31
C GLY A 91 -12.09 4.88 10.22
N PRO A 92 -11.25 5.43 11.10
CA PRO A 92 -9.81 5.15 11.08
C PRO A 92 -9.52 3.68 11.41
N LEU A 93 -8.32 3.23 11.04
CA LEU A 93 -7.77 1.95 11.50
C LEU A 93 -7.83 1.86 13.03
N PHE A 94 -8.34 0.73 13.53
CA PHE A 94 -8.48 0.50 14.98
C PHE A 94 -8.01 -0.91 15.38
N PHE A 95 -7.82 -1.10 16.68
CA PHE A 95 -7.49 -2.40 17.27
C PHE A 95 -8.69 -2.99 18.02
N SER A 96 -8.92 -4.30 17.84
CA SER A 96 -9.99 -5.06 18.50
C SER A 96 -9.58 -6.51 18.70
N GLN A 97 -9.91 -7.07 19.87
CA GLN A 97 -9.72 -8.50 20.16
C GLN A 97 -11.04 -9.29 20.12
N THR A 98 -12.17 -8.62 19.88
CA THR A 98 -13.47 -9.28 19.72
C THR A 98 -13.40 -10.28 18.55
N PRO A 99 -13.62 -11.59 18.75
CA PRO A 99 -13.53 -12.58 17.67
C PRO A 99 -14.58 -12.36 16.58
N VAL A 100 -14.16 -12.36 15.31
CA VAL A 100 -15.05 -12.18 14.13
C VAL A 100 -14.86 -13.31 13.11
N TRP A 101 -13.62 -13.64 12.76
CA TRP A 101 -13.35 -14.64 11.71
C TRP A 101 -12.99 -16.02 12.26
N GLU A 102 -12.21 -16.05 13.33
CA GLU A 102 -11.70 -17.28 13.96
C GLU A 102 -11.70 -17.10 15.48
N ASN A 103 -11.53 -18.21 16.22
CA ASN A 103 -11.30 -18.17 17.66
C ASN A 103 -10.09 -19.07 18.01
N PRO A 104 -8.93 -18.51 18.43
CA PRO A 104 -8.66 -17.09 18.64
C PRO A 104 -8.49 -16.31 17.33
N ASP A 105 -9.02 -15.09 17.30
CA ASP A 105 -8.92 -14.21 16.14
C ASP A 105 -7.55 -13.52 16.10
N LYS A 106 -6.86 -13.64 14.96
CA LYS A 106 -5.55 -13.02 14.73
C LYS A 106 -5.66 -11.69 13.97
N PHE A 107 -6.81 -11.41 13.36
CA PHE A 107 -7.07 -10.24 12.52
C PHE A 107 -7.53 -9.06 13.38
N THR A 108 -6.63 -8.59 14.22
CA THR A 108 -6.93 -7.67 15.34
C THR A 108 -6.80 -6.18 14.97
N TYR A 109 -6.21 -5.86 13.82
CA TYR A 109 -6.13 -4.51 13.27
C TYR A 109 -7.15 -4.39 12.15
N ARG A 110 -8.13 -3.49 12.28
CA ARG A 110 -9.37 -3.55 11.51
C ARG A 110 -9.79 -2.20 10.94
N LEU A 111 -10.52 -2.28 9.84
CA LEU A 111 -11.24 -1.18 9.22
C LEU A 111 -12.74 -1.49 9.25
N ARG A 112 -13.55 -0.43 9.38
CA ARG A 112 -15.00 -0.50 9.17
C ARG A 112 -15.31 -0.24 7.70
N LEU A 113 -16.08 -1.16 7.13
CA LEU A 113 -16.58 -1.09 5.77
C LEU A 113 -18.06 -0.71 5.81
N ALA A 114 -18.41 0.35 5.10
CA ALA A 114 -19.78 0.79 4.89
C ALA A 114 -20.07 0.91 3.39
N GLY A 115 -21.31 1.21 3.04
CA GLY A 115 -21.71 1.46 1.65
C GLY A 115 -23.17 1.12 1.42
N PRO A 116 -23.95 1.96 0.73
CA PRO A 116 -25.37 1.72 0.52
C PRO A 116 -25.61 0.54 -0.43
N GLU A 117 -24.72 0.34 -1.40
CA GLU A 117 -24.82 -0.71 -2.41
C GLU A 117 -23.42 -1.22 -2.76
N VAL A 118 -23.17 -2.49 -2.45
CA VAL A 118 -21.93 -3.20 -2.76
C VAL A 118 -22.24 -4.31 -3.74
N TRP A 119 -21.44 -4.39 -4.79
CA TRP A 119 -21.60 -5.36 -5.86
C TRP A 119 -20.59 -6.49 -5.74
N GLN A 120 -21.00 -7.71 -6.06
CA GLN A 120 -20.12 -8.87 -6.10
C GLN A 120 -20.16 -9.57 -7.45
N ALA A 121 -18.97 -9.90 -7.97
CA ALA A 121 -18.78 -10.61 -9.22
C ALA A 121 -17.56 -11.55 -9.14
N ASP A 122 -17.39 -12.36 -10.19
CA ASP A 122 -16.15 -13.10 -10.43
C ASP A 122 -15.13 -12.19 -11.14
N VAL A 123 -13.86 -12.25 -10.74
CA VAL A 123 -12.79 -11.43 -11.32
C VAL A 123 -12.59 -11.70 -12.80
N SER A 124 -12.92 -12.91 -13.29
CA SER A 124 -12.87 -13.25 -14.72
C SER A 124 -13.82 -12.38 -15.55
N ALA A 125 -14.96 -11.96 -14.99
CA ALA A 125 -15.88 -11.05 -15.65
C ALA A 125 -15.33 -9.62 -15.75
N LEU A 126 -14.38 -9.27 -14.88
CA LEU A 126 -13.70 -7.97 -14.84
C LEU A 126 -12.37 -7.97 -15.60
N TRP A 127 -11.90 -9.14 -16.03
CA TRP A 127 -10.61 -9.34 -16.70
C TRP A 127 -10.45 -8.43 -17.92
N ASN A 128 -11.52 -8.26 -18.73
CA ASN A 128 -11.50 -7.37 -19.90
C ASN A 128 -11.35 -5.88 -19.55
N VAL A 129 -11.67 -5.48 -18.32
CA VAL A 129 -11.55 -4.10 -17.84
C VAL A 129 -10.21 -3.90 -17.12
N LEU A 130 -9.82 -4.85 -16.26
CA LEU A 130 -8.57 -4.82 -15.49
C LEU A 130 -7.33 -5.01 -16.38
N LEU A 131 -7.40 -5.89 -17.39
CA LEU A 131 -6.28 -6.15 -18.30
C LEU A 131 -5.93 -4.96 -19.21
N ARG A 132 -6.87 -4.06 -19.50
CA ARG A 132 -6.62 -2.96 -20.44
C ARG A 132 -5.66 -1.90 -19.90
N ARG A 133 -5.31 -1.93 -18.61
CA ARG A 133 -4.50 -0.87 -18.00
C ARG A 133 -3.21 -1.34 -17.31
N ARG A 134 -3.18 -2.49 -16.59
CA ARG A 134 -1.94 -3.02 -15.94
C ARG A 134 -1.95 -4.54 -15.71
N VAL A 135 -1.86 -5.32 -16.79
CA VAL A 135 -1.84 -6.81 -16.76
C VAL A 135 -0.79 -7.36 -15.77
N SER A 136 0.44 -6.88 -15.83
CA SER A 136 1.56 -7.43 -15.05
C SER A 136 1.44 -7.23 -13.53
N GLU A 137 0.83 -6.13 -13.09
CA GLU A 137 0.65 -5.86 -11.65
C GLU A 137 -0.48 -6.68 -11.05
N PHE A 138 -1.54 -6.92 -11.83
CA PHE A 138 -2.63 -7.81 -11.41
C PHE A 138 -2.17 -9.28 -11.34
N PHE A 139 -1.32 -9.73 -12.26
CA PHE A 139 -0.68 -11.05 -12.15
C PHE A 139 0.22 -11.15 -10.92
N SER A 140 0.96 -10.08 -10.58
CA SER A 140 1.73 -10.04 -9.34
C SER A 140 0.83 -10.13 -8.09
N PHE A 141 -0.37 -9.55 -8.16
CA PHE A 141 -1.35 -9.51 -7.06
C PHE A 141 -1.86 -10.90 -6.67
N THR A 142 -2.19 -11.73 -7.67
CA THR A 142 -2.68 -13.11 -7.44
C THR A 142 -1.57 -14.09 -7.11
N THR A 143 -0.33 -13.81 -7.51
CA THR A 143 0.80 -14.74 -7.36
C THR A 143 1.64 -14.49 -6.10
N PHE A 144 1.69 -13.28 -5.54
CA PHE A 144 2.62 -12.93 -4.43
C PHE A 144 1.98 -12.75 -3.05
N GLN A 145 0.74 -13.21 -2.82
CA GLN A 145 0.09 -13.19 -1.48
C GLN A 145 0.04 -11.79 -0.82
N ARG A 146 -0.18 -10.72 -1.58
CA ARG A 146 -0.35 -9.37 -1.01
C ARG A 146 -1.64 -9.29 -0.20
N SER A 147 -1.66 -8.42 0.81
CA SER A 147 -2.88 -8.11 1.58
C SER A 147 -3.61 -6.86 1.07
N SER A 148 -2.91 -5.94 0.39
CA SER A 148 -3.53 -4.79 -0.27
C SER A 148 -2.78 -4.33 -1.53
N VAL A 149 -3.50 -3.61 -2.42
CA VAL A 149 -2.94 -2.79 -3.50
C VAL A 149 -3.71 -1.47 -3.56
N GLY A 150 -3.00 -0.35 -3.56
CA GLY A 150 -3.57 0.96 -3.85
C GLY A 150 -3.82 1.12 -5.36
N LEU A 151 -4.98 1.65 -5.72
CA LEU A 151 -5.38 1.98 -7.09
C LEU A 151 -5.06 3.45 -7.37
N ILE A 152 -4.54 3.75 -8.56
CA ILE A 152 -4.03 5.07 -8.93
C ILE A 152 -5.02 5.77 -9.88
N GLY A 153 -5.27 7.06 -9.62
CA GLY A 153 -6.13 7.88 -10.47
C GLY A 153 -7.56 7.35 -10.56
N ASP A 154 -8.05 7.13 -11.78
CA ASP A 154 -9.45 6.73 -12.04
C ASP A 154 -9.69 5.21 -11.98
N GLU A 155 -8.69 4.41 -11.57
CA GLU A 155 -8.78 2.94 -11.53
C GLU A 155 -9.90 2.42 -10.62
N GLY A 156 -10.07 3.01 -9.44
CA GLY A 156 -11.14 2.64 -8.51
C GLY A 156 -12.53 2.86 -9.11
N ASN A 157 -12.75 4.00 -9.77
CA ASN A 157 -14.01 4.31 -10.45
C ASN A 157 -14.29 3.33 -11.60
N ALA A 158 -13.27 3.01 -12.40
CA ALA A 158 -13.41 2.04 -13.48
C ALA A 158 -13.77 0.63 -12.97
N LEU A 159 -13.19 0.22 -11.85
CA LEU A 159 -13.49 -1.06 -11.20
C LEU A 159 -14.92 -1.09 -10.63
N ALA A 160 -15.35 -0.02 -9.95
CA ALA A 160 -16.71 0.09 -9.44
C ALA A 160 -17.76 0.02 -10.57
N GLU A 161 -17.55 0.76 -11.66
CA GLU A 161 -18.43 0.74 -12.83
C GLU A 161 -18.48 -0.64 -13.50
N ALA A 162 -17.34 -1.33 -13.59
CA ALA A 162 -17.29 -2.68 -14.14
C ALA A 162 -18.07 -3.66 -13.25
N LEU A 163 -17.83 -3.63 -11.94
CA LEU A 163 -18.55 -4.45 -10.96
C LEU A 163 -20.06 -4.25 -11.05
N LYS A 164 -20.53 -3.00 -11.07
CA LYS A 164 -21.95 -2.66 -11.18
C LYS A 164 -22.61 -3.28 -12.41
N ARG A 165 -21.89 -3.38 -13.54
CA ARG A 165 -22.42 -3.95 -14.79
C ARG A 165 -22.44 -5.47 -14.81
N THR A 166 -21.50 -6.11 -14.12
CA THR A 166 -21.30 -7.56 -14.18
C THR A 166 -21.80 -8.29 -12.95
N ALA A 167 -22.19 -7.58 -11.90
CA ALA A 167 -22.51 -8.18 -10.62
C ALA A 167 -23.74 -9.08 -10.69
N ALA A 168 -23.58 -10.24 -10.08
CA ALA A 168 -24.69 -11.19 -9.89
C ALA A 168 -25.52 -10.83 -8.65
N VAL A 169 -24.94 -10.09 -7.70
CA VAL A 169 -25.53 -9.78 -6.39
C VAL A 169 -25.18 -8.35 -5.98
N ALA A 170 -26.15 -7.66 -5.39
CA ALA A 170 -25.98 -6.41 -4.68
C ALA A 170 -26.41 -6.59 -3.21
N PHE A 171 -25.68 -5.97 -2.27
CA PHE A 171 -25.99 -6.03 -0.84
C PHE A 171 -25.51 -4.78 -0.11
N THR A 172 -25.96 -4.62 1.13
CA THR A 172 -25.44 -3.64 2.08
C THR A 172 -24.52 -4.38 3.07
N PRO A 173 -23.32 -3.88 3.38
CA PRO A 173 -22.46 -4.47 4.40
C PRO A 173 -23.17 -4.51 5.75
N GLY A 174 -22.91 -5.54 6.55
CA GLY A 174 -23.38 -5.54 7.93
C GLY A 174 -22.65 -4.53 8.81
N ALA A 175 -23.05 -4.45 10.07
CA ALA A 175 -22.46 -3.52 11.04
C ALA A 175 -22.27 -4.23 12.38
N THR A 176 -21.37 -5.21 12.43
CA THR A 176 -21.11 -5.95 13.67
C THR A 176 -20.45 -5.02 14.71
N PRO A 177 -21.03 -4.91 15.91
CA PRO A 177 -20.40 -4.18 17.00
C PRO A 177 -19.18 -4.95 17.51
N VAL A 178 -18.06 -4.26 17.65
CA VAL A 178 -16.81 -4.79 18.21
C VAL A 178 -16.19 -3.71 19.11
N ASP A 179 -15.41 -4.12 20.11
CA ASP A 179 -14.61 -3.17 20.89
C ASP A 179 -13.62 -2.45 19.98
N GLN A 180 -13.57 -1.12 20.05
CA GLN A 180 -12.65 -0.31 19.25
C GLN A 180 -11.68 0.39 20.17
N ARG A 181 -10.39 0.17 19.93
CA ARG A 181 -9.30 0.83 20.66
C ARG A 181 -8.39 1.54 19.67
N PRO A 182 -7.80 2.69 20.05
CA PRO A 182 -6.76 3.30 19.25
C PRO A 182 -5.62 2.32 18.97
N VAL A 183 -4.97 2.50 17.83
CA VAL A 183 -3.82 1.68 17.44
C VAL A 183 -2.62 2.12 18.26
N ASP A 184 -2.06 1.19 19.04
CA ASP A 184 -0.76 1.35 19.69
C ASP A 184 0.21 0.30 19.14
N LEU A 185 1.18 0.76 18.34
CA LEU A 185 2.20 -0.09 17.73
C LEU A 185 3.44 -0.23 18.62
N LEU A 186 3.57 0.58 19.67
CA LEU A 186 4.66 0.48 20.64
C LEU A 186 4.41 -0.72 21.56
N GLN A 187 5.07 -1.85 21.30
CA GLN A 187 5.00 -3.04 22.14
C GLN A 187 6.09 -3.09 23.24
N LYS A 188 6.06 -4.16 24.08
CA LYS A 188 6.99 -4.67 25.15
C LYS A 188 8.38 -4.04 25.26
N ASP A 189 9.01 -4.10 26.44
CA ASP A 189 10.27 -3.41 26.86
C ASP A 189 11.47 -3.59 25.91
N THR A 190 11.38 -3.04 24.70
CA THR A 190 12.39 -3.08 23.64
C THR A 190 12.62 -1.67 23.12
N ALA A 191 13.85 -1.39 22.70
CA ALA A 191 14.22 -0.10 22.11
C ALA A 191 13.82 0.04 20.63
N PHE A 192 13.29 -1.03 20.01
CA PHE A 192 12.95 -1.10 18.59
C PHE A 192 11.68 -1.92 18.36
N PHE A 193 11.06 -1.76 17.20
CA PHE A 193 9.94 -2.60 16.76
C PHE A 193 10.37 -4.04 16.52
N THR A 194 9.49 -4.99 16.86
CA THR A 194 9.72 -6.42 16.62
C THR A 194 9.43 -6.86 15.19
N SER A 195 8.89 -5.99 14.34
CA SER A 195 8.60 -6.26 12.93
C SER A 195 8.63 -4.98 12.08
N GLU A 196 9.07 -5.09 10.83
CA GLU A 196 9.11 -4.00 9.84
C GLU A 196 7.73 -3.38 9.62
N ALA A 197 6.70 -4.22 9.49
CA ALA A 197 5.32 -3.77 9.32
C ALA A 197 4.83 -2.79 10.42
N ARG A 198 5.39 -2.84 11.64
CA ARG A 198 5.03 -1.87 12.68
C ARG A 198 5.78 -0.57 12.57
N LEU A 199 7.06 -0.62 12.22
CA LEU A 199 7.84 0.58 11.95
C LEU A 199 7.17 1.37 10.83
N GLU A 200 6.92 0.70 9.72
CA GLU A 200 6.25 1.26 8.54
C GLU A 200 4.87 1.81 8.89
N ALA A 201 4.02 1.01 9.55
CA ALA A 201 2.71 1.50 9.98
C ALA A 201 2.80 2.69 10.94
N SER A 202 3.77 2.73 11.85
CA SER A 202 3.92 3.86 12.78
C SER A 202 4.29 5.15 12.05
N LEU A 203 5.20 5.07 11.08
CA LEU A 203 5.59 6.23 10.26
C LEU A 203 4.44 6.71 9.36
N LEU A 204 3.68 5.78 8.78
CA LEU A 204 2.56 6.11 7.88
C LEU A 204 1.33 6.61 8.63
N LEU A 205 1.07 6.11 9.84
CA LEU A 205 0.01 6.61 10.70
C LEU A 205 0.32 8.02 11.25
N ALA A 206 1.60 8.35 11.44
CA ALA A 206 2.09 9.70 11.72
C ALA A 206 2.45 10.47 10.44
N ARG A 207 1.58 10.37 9.42
CA ARG A 207 1.85 10.83 8.06
C ARG A 207 2.33 12.27 8.02
N ASP A 208 1.63 13.18 8.70
CA ASP A 208 1.90 14.61 8.58
C ASP A 208 3.26 14.97 9.20
N GLU A 209 3.58 14.39 10.35
CA GLU A 209 4.88 14.53 11.01
C GLU A 209 5.99 13.87 10.18
N PHE A 210 5.73 12.70 9.60
CA PHE A 210 6.70 12.01 8.75
C PHE A 210 6.99 12.80 7.48
N LEU A 211 5.97 13.37 6.83
CA LEU A 211 6.15 14.27 5.68
C LEU A 211 6.85 15.58 6.07
N ALA A 212 6.59 16.11 7.27
CA ALA A 212 7.31 17.27 7.79
C ALA A 212 8.81 16.96 7.98
N PHE A 213 9.15 15.83 8.60
CA PHE A 213 10.52 15.34 8.73
C PHE A 213 11.21 15.26 7.36
N LEU A 214 10.58 14.64 6.36
CA LEU A 214 11.16 14.51 5.02
C LEU A 214 11.38 15.87 4.34
N ARG A 215 10.52 16.87 4.59
CA ARG A 215 10.70 18.24 4.08
C ARG A 215 11.86 18.96 4.76
N ASP A 216 11.97 18.83 6.08
CA ASP A 216 13.01 19.51 6.85
C ASP A 216 14.41 18.92 6.60
N GLU A 217 14.48 17.65 6.23
CA GLU A 217 15.69 17.00 5.73
C GLU A 217 15.97 17.27 4.24
N GLY A 218 15.08 17.98 3.54
CA GLY A 218 15.26 18.39 2.15
C GLY A 218 14.90 17.34 1.09
N HIS A 219 14.30 16.21 1.48
CA HIS A 219 13.86 15.14 0.57
C HIS A 219 12.55 15.47 -0.14
N LEU A 220 11.77 16.39 0.42
CA LEU A 220 10.54 16.89 -0.17
C LEU A 220 10.56 18.43 -0.23
N SER A 221 10.12 18.98 -1.35
CA SER A 221 9.96 20.42 -1.48
C SER A 221 8.85 20.94 -0.56
N ARG A 222 9.02 22.17 -0.05
CA ARG A 222 7.99 22.84 0.74
C ARG A 222 6.72 23.03 -0.10
N GLY A 223 5.56 22.69 0.46
CA GLY A 223 4.28 22.81 -0.22
C GLY A 223 3.90 21.63 -1.12
N THR A 224 4.80 20.65 -1.35
CA THR A 224 4.44 19.42 -2.08
C THR A 224 3.49 18.56 -1.23
N SER A 225 2.42 18.10 -1.85
CA SER A 225 1.47 17.13 -1.28
C SER A 225 1.57 15.82 -2.07
N PRO A 226 2.59 14.98 -1.81
CA PRO A 226 2.80 13.76 -2.57
C PRO A 226 1.67 12.75 -2.35
N THR A 227 1.44 11.94 -3.38
CA THR A 227 0.68 10.69 -3.24
C THR A 227 1.56 9.70 -2.48
N VAL A 228 1.09 9.24 -1.33
CA VAL A 228 1.78 8.23 -0.51
C VAL A 228 1.25 6.86 -0.90
N LEU A 229 2.14 6.01 -1.41
CA LEU A 229 1.84 4.64 -1.75
C LEU A 229 2.66 3.71 -0.84
N ASN A 230 2.06 2.58 -0.48
CA ASN A 230 2.66 1.63 0.44
C ASN A 230 2.79 0.24 -0.20
N GLN A 231 3.87 -0.48 0.09
CA GLN A 231 4.15 -1.83 -0.40
C GLN A 231 4.04 -1.93 -1.93
N VAL A 232 4.72 -1.00 -2.63
CA VAL A 232 4.64 -0.88 -4.09
C VAL A 232 5.57 -1.88 -4.76
N THR A 233 5.05 -2.61 -5.73
CA THR A 233 5.84 -3.56 -6.53
C THR A 233 5.86 -3.10 -7.98
N LEU A 234 7.05 -3.05 -8.56
CA LEU A 234 7.20 -2.74 -9.97
C LEU A 234 7.03 -3.99 -10.85
N PRO A 235 6.46 -3.85 -12.06
CA PRO A 235 6.44 -4.91 -13.06
C PRO A 235 7.84 -5.50 -13.31
N GLY A 236 7.96 -6.83 -13.24
CA GLY A 236 9.22 -7.54 -13.45
C GLY A 236 10.19 -7.51 -12.26
N LEU A 237 9.80 -6.88 -11.14
CA LEU A 237 10.51 -6.94 -9.87
C LEU A 237 9.71 -7.79 -8.88
N ASN A 238 10.30 -8.89 -8.41
CA ASN A 238 9.71 -9.71 -7.33
C ASN A 238 10.02 -9.11 -5.94
N TYR A 239 10.05 -7.79 -5.81
CA TYR A 239 10.41 -7.09 -4.60
C TYR A 239 9.47 -5.91 -4.38
N ASN A 240 9.08 -5.62 -3.13
CA ASN A 240 8.24 -4.48 -2.79
C ASN A 240 9.11 -3.40 -2.18
N VAL A 241 8.98 -2.16 -2.63
CA VAL A 241 9.46 -1.03 -1.84
C VAL A 241 8.42 -0.74 -0.76
N ASP A 242 8.90 -0.44 0.45
CA ASP A 242 8.02 -0.17 1.59
C ASP A 242 7.18 1.08 1.35
N VAL A 243 7.80 2.25 1.17
CA VAL A 243 7.05 3.50 0.94
C VAL A 243 7.52 4.21 -0.32
N LEU A 244 6.55 4.66 -1.12
CA LEU A 244 6.80 5.48 -2.30
C LEU A 244 6.00 6.78 -2.21
N LEU A 245 6.69 7.90 -2.35
CA LEU A 245 6.12 9.24 -2.38
C LEU A 245 6.23 9.80 -3.79
N LEU A 246 5.10 9.91 -4.49
CA LEU A 246 5.04 10.41 -5.86
C LEU A 246 4.52 11.85 -5.90
N SER A 247 5.20 12.68 -6.67
CA SER A 247 4.73 14.00 -7.09
C SER A 247 4.86 14.15 -8.60
N ASP A 248 4.40 15.27 -9.17
CA ASP A 248 4.36 15.47 -10.62
C ASP A 248 5.73 15.35 -11.30
N ASN A 249 6.81 15.65 -10.59
CA ASN A 249 8.17 15.69 -11.14
C ASN A 249 9.21 14.90 -10.33
N SER A 250 8.80 14.23 -9.25
CA SER A 250 9.73 13.47 -8.42
C SER A 250 9.14 12.21 -7.81
N ALA A 251 10.03 11.26 -7.54
CA ALA A 251 9.75 10.06 -6.77
C ALA A 251 10.74 9.98 -5.60
N LEU A 252 10.20 9.80 -4.39
CA LEU A 252 10.99 9.50 -3.20
C LEU A 252 10.71 8.06 -2.79
N VAL A 253 11.74 7.22 -2.88
CA VAL A 253 11.69 5.77 -2.64
C VAL A 253 12.29 5.51 -1.27
N ILE A 254 11.52 4.91 -0.37
CA ILE A 254 11.92 4.69 1.03
C ILE A 254 11.87 3.20 1.35
N GLU A 255 12.99 2.69 1.83
CA GLU A 255 13.14 1.33 2.35
C GLU A 255 13.27 1.35 3.88
N LEU A 256 12.51 0.50 4.55
CA LEU A 256 12.41 0.42 6.00
C LEU A 256 12.85 -0.96 6.48
N LYS A 257 13.90 -1.03 7.29
CA LYS A 257 14.40 -2.27 7.87
C LYS A 257 14.26 -2.27 9.38
N LYS A 258 13.77 -3.37 9.95
CA LYS A 258 13.81 -3.55 11.42
C LYS A 258 15.23 -3.89 11.89
N ASP A 259 16.01 -4.48 10.99
CA ASP A 259 17.41 -4.86 11.19
C ASP A 259 18.32 -3.81 10.54
N ALA A 260 19.63 -4.09 10.52
CA ALA A 260 20.58 -3.19 9.91
C ALA A 260 20.32 -3.11 8.40
N VAL A 261 20.39 -1.89 7.83
CA VAL A 261 20.34 -1.72 6.38
C VAL A 261 21.58 -2.36 5.77
N ASP A 262 21.39 -3.36 4.92
CA ASP A 262 22.43 -4.17 4.29
C ASP A 262 22.64 -3.85 2.79
N GLU A 263 23.58 -4.55 2.16
CA GLU A 263 23.85 -4.40 0.73
C GLU A 263 22.66 -4.81 -0.16
N GLN A 264 21.81 -5.72 0.33
CA GLN A 264 20.63 -6.16 -0.41
C GLN A 264 19.58 -5.05 -0.47
N ALA A 265 19.29 -4.40 0.65
CA ALA A 265 18.39 -3.24 0.73
C ALA A 265 18.88 -2.09 -0.19
N ASN A 266 20.19 -1.85 -0.21
CA ASN A 266 20.81 -0.86 -1.11
C ASN A 266 20.58 -1.22 -2.60
N SER A 267 20.86 -2.47 -2.98
CA SER A 267 20.65 -2.96 -4.34
C SER A 267 19.19 -2.81 -4.80
N GLN A 268 18.24 -3.05 -3.89
CA GLN A 268 16.81 -2.89 -4.13
C GLN A 268 16.44 -1.44 -4.39
N LEU A 269 16.83 -0.52 -3.49
CA LEU A 269 16.59 0.92 -3.65
C LEU A 269 17.12 1.44 -5.00
N LYS A 270 18.34 1.08 -5.39
CA LYS A 270 18.93 1.49 -6.68
C LYS A 270 18.18 0.94 -7.89
N ARG A 271 17.63 -0.27 -7.80
CA ARG A 271 16.83 -0.86 -8.87
C ARG A 271 15.53 -0.08 -9.06
N TYR A 272 14.89 0.30 -7.95
CA TYR A 272 13.72 1.17 -7.96
C TYR A 272 14.04 2.57 -8.47
N GLY A 273 15.18 3.14 -8.05
CA GLY A 273 15.59 4.47 -8.50
C GLY A 273 15.72 4.57 -10.01
N ARG A 274 16.45 3.63 -10.62
CA ARG A 274 16.63 3.57 -12.08
C ARG A 274 15.32 3.43 -12.85
N TYR A 275 14.34 2.73 -12.29
CA TYR A 275 13.02 2.62 -12.94
C TYR A 275 12.33 3.97 -13.00
N TRP A 276 12.25 4.69 -11.88
CA TRP A 276 11.57 5.99 -11.83
C TRP A 276 12.32 7.10 -12.57
N GLU A 277 13.65 7.04 -12.60
CA GLU A 277 14.47 7.88 -13.47
C GLU A 277 14.15 7.65 -14.95
N ALA A 278 13.98 6.40 -15.38
CA ALA A 278 13.58 6.07 -16.75
C ALA A 278 12.16 6.55 -17.07
N CYS A 279 11.30 6.73 -16.07
CA CYS A 279 10.01 7.40 -16.21
C CYS A 279 10.11 8.95 -16.26
N GLY A 280 11.32 9.52 -16.24
CA GLY A 280 11.56 10.95 -16.33
C GLY A 280 11.39 11.71 -15.01
N LEU A 281 11.35 11.02 -13.87
CA LEU A 281 11.20 11.64 -12.56
C LEU A 281 12.56 11.90 -11.91
N ALA A 282 12.67 13.01 -11.17
CA ALA A 282 13.78 13.21 -10.24
C ALA A 282 13.63 12.24 -9.06
N VAL A 283 14.68 11.46 -8.75
CA VAL A 283 14.57 10.42 -7.71
C VAL A 283 15.42 10.72 -6.50
N THR A 284 14.87 10.46 -5.32
CA THR A 284 15.59 10.43 -4.04
C THR A 284 15.42 9.06 -3.40
N LEU A 285 16.50 8.51 -2.86
CA LEU A 285 16.53 7.20 -2.21
C LEU A 285 16.78 7.38 -0.71
N VAL A 286 15.93 6.81 0.11
CA VAL A 286 16.03 6.86 1.57
C VAL A 286 15.99 5.45 2.15
N ALA A 287 16.87 5.18 3.11
CA ALA A 287 16.83 3.97 3.91
C ALA A 287 16.68 4.32 5.40
N ILE A 288 15.84 3.57 6.12
CA ILE A 288 15.65 3.72 7.56
C ILE A 288 15.80 2.36 8.23
N GLY A 289 16.73 2.22 9.18
CA GLY A 289 17.03 0.94 9.84
C GLY A 289 17.30 1.05 11.33
N ASN A 290 17.36 -0.05 12.08
CA ASN A 290 17.75 0.03 13.51
C ASN A 290 19.24 0.40 13.67
N ALA A 291 20.02 0.10 12.65
CA ALA A 291 21.41 0.42 12.46
C ALA A 291 21.68 0.64 10.98
N VAL A 292 22.68 1.46 10.68
CA VAL A 292 22.99 1.88 9.32
C VAL A 292 24.42 1.48 9.01
N ALA A 293 24.59 0.56 8.06
CA ALA A 293 25.90 0.15 7.55
C ALA A 293 26.10 0.53 6.06
N CYS A 294 25.20 1.33 5.48
CA CYS A 294 25.20 1.64 4.06
C CYS A 294 26.46 2.42 3.65
N THR A 295 27.15 1.95 2.61
CA THR A 295 28.37 2.56 2.07
C THR A 295 28.11 3.47 0.88
N ASP A 296 26.87 3.52 0.37
CA ASP A 296 26.55 4.33 -0.78
C ASP A 296 26.15 5.76 -0.38
N PRO A 297 26.91 6.79 -0.79
CA PRO A 297 26.63 8.17 -0.40
C PRO A 297 25.41 8.79 -1.10
N SER A 298 24.85 8.15 -2.13
CA SER A 298 23.64 8.63 -2.83
C SER A 298 22.34 8.26 -2.12
N ILE A 299 22.40 7.39 -1.10
CA ILE A 299 21.24 7.00 -0.31
C ILE A 299 21.29 7.76 1.00
N ALA A 300 20.25 8.56 1.27
CA ALA A 300 20.10 9.18 2.58
C ALA A 300 19.68 8.13 3.60
N VAL A 301 20.36 8.08 4.75
CA VAL A 301 20.11 7.03 5.73
C VAL A 301 19.86 7.56 7.13
N TYR A 302 18.85 6.97 7.77
CA TYR A 302 18.45 7.27 9.13
C TYR A 302 18.43 6.00 9.96
N SER A 303 18.91 6.07 11.21
CA SER A 303 18.58 5.06 12.20
C SER A 303 17.24 5.38 12.86
N TYR A 304 16.57 4.38 13.42
CA TYR A 304 15.38 4.59 14.26
C TYR A 304 15.56 4.01 15.66
N GLY A 305 14.75 4.46 16.61
CA GLY A 305 14.57 3.85 17.92
C GLY A 305 13.20 4.21 18.50
N ILE A 306 12.84 3.64 19.64
CA ILE A 306 11.60 3.96 20.36
C ILE A 306 11.93 4.84 21.57
N ASP A 307 11.31 6.02 21.65
CA ASP A 307 11.30 6.86 22.85
C ASP A 307 9.92 6.76 23.54
N ARG A 308 9.86 5.91 24.56
CA ARG A 308 8.63 5.65 25.30
C ARG A 308 8.19 6.81 26.18
N SER A 309 9.13 7.58 26.70
CA SER A 309 8.79 8.76 27.51
C SER A 309 7.98 9.77 26.70
N ARG A 310 8.17 9.75 25.37
CA ARG A 310 7.48 10.60 24.40
C ARG A 310 6.38 9.87 23.61
N GLY A 311 6.23 8.55 23.77
CA GLY A 311 5.34 7.74 22.94
C GLY A 311 5.65 7.83 21.44
N ALA A 312 6.94 7.90 21.08
CA ALA A 312 7.39 8.28 19.74
C ALA A 312 8.40 7.29 19.13
N VAL A 313 8.41 7.21 17.80
CA VAL A 313 9.54 6.72 17.02
C VAL A 313 10.55 7.85 16.90
N ARG A 314 11.78 7.61 17.34
CA ARG A 314 12.89 8.54 17.18
C ARG A 314 13.65 8.19 15.91
N LEU A 315 13.77 9.13 14.96
CA LEU A 315 14.64 9.00 13.79
C LEU A 315 15.93 9.80 14.01
N GLU A 316 17.09 9.24 13.68
CA GLU A 316 18.38 9.90 13.83
C GLU A 316 19.22 9.77 12.56
N GLY A 317 19.77 10.90 12.09
CA GLY A 317 20.60 10.96 10.88
C GLY A 317 21.15 12.38 10.73
N ASN A 318 22.29 12.54 10.06
CA ASN A 318 22.94 13.85 9.84
C ASN A 318 23.17 14.66 11.14
N GLY A 319 23.41 13.99 12.27
CA GLY A 319 23.59 14.62 13.58
C GLY A 319 22.32 15.19 14.22
N LYS A 320 21.13 14.95 13.64
CA LYS A 320 19.83 15.41 14.14
C LYS A 320 19.01 14.26 14.69
N LYS A 321 18.04 14.60 15.55
CA LYS A 321 17.07 13.66 16.14
C LYS A 321 15.66 14.20 15.94
N TRP A 322 14.78 13.35 15.44
CA TRP A 322 13.38 13.64 15.17
C TRP A 322 12.51 12.68 15.98
N TYR A 323 11.34 13.14 16.42
CA TYR A 323 10.42 12.34 17.22
C TYR A 323 9.04 12.36 16.55
N LEU A 324 8.65 11.23 15.99
CA LEU A 324 7.37 11.02 15.31
C LEU A 324 6.44 10.26 16.26
N PRO A 325 5.21 10.72 16.49
CA PRO A 325 4.28 10.02 17.37
C PRO A 325 4.06 8.60 16.85
N ALA A 326 4.12 7.59 17.71
CA ALA A 326 3.91 6.19 17.31
C ALA A 326 2.48 5.70 17.59
N ARG A 327 1.57 6.66 17.79
CA ARG A 327 0.16 6.47 18.14
C ARG A 327 -0.69 7.29 17.20
N THR A 328 -1.79 6.73 16.74
CA THR A 328 -2.90 7.55 16.28
C THR A 328 -3.73 7.94 17.51
N GLY A 329 -3.96 9.24 17.69
CA GLY A 329 -4.80 9.75 18.76
C GLY A 329 -5.57 10.97 18.28
N GLY A 330 -6.78 10.73 17.76
CA GLY A 330 -7.74 11.73 17.29
C GLY A 330 -8.58 11.21 16.16
#